data_AF-A0A4Z5IL32-F1
#
_entry.id   AF-A0A4Z5IL32-F1
#
_cell.length_a   1.000
_cell.length_b   1.000
_cell.length_c   1.000
_cell.angle_alpha   90.00
_cell.angle_beta   90.00
_cell.angle_gamma   90.00
#
_symmetry.space_group_name_H-M   'P 1'
#
loop_
_entity.id
_entity.type
_entity.pdbx_description
1 polymer ?
#
loop_
_entity_poly.entity_id
_entity_poly.type
_entity_poly.pdbx_seq_one_letter_code
_entity_poly.pdbx_strand_id
1 'polypeptide(L)'
;MNNTIEATPQTGPIDQHFIAEHIYQLLGNCREDPDLSWLYPLIKTAIAEAALIHTHGNQRKAANVLGIHRFTVSAHYHAYSKWKKGRSQ
;
A
#
# COMPACT_ATOMS: atom_id res chain seq x y z
N MET A 1 -26.19 25.29 20.57
CA MET A 1 -26.52 24.08 19.81
C MET A 1 -25.20 23.41 19.47
N ASN A 2 -24.82 22.41 20.25
CA ASN A 2 -23.52 21.74 20.11
C ASN A 2 -23.70 20.62 19.10
N ASN A 3 -23.15 20.79 17.90
CA ASN A 3 -23.08 19.73 16.90
C ASN A 3 -21.99 18.75 17.36
N THR A 4 -22.40 17.76 18.16
CA THR A 4 -21.59 16.56 18.40
C THR A 4 -21.49 15.82 17.06
N ILE A 5 -20.36 15.99 16.39
CA ILE A 5 -19.99 15.14 15.25
C ILE A 5 -19.67 13.79 15.87
N GLU A 6 -20.63 12.86 15.81
CA GLU A 6 -20.39 11.47 16.15
C GLU A 6 -19.29 10.95 15.22
N ALA A 7 -18.09 10.76 15.77
CA ALA A 7 -17.01 10.13 15.06
C ALA A 7 -17.47 8.74 14.66
N THR A 8 -17.61 8.52 13.35
CA THR A 8 -17.94 7.23 12.75
C THR A 8 -17.09 6.14 13.38
N PRO A 9 -17.67 4.99 13.80
CA PRO A 9 -16.88 3.90 14.34
C PRO A 9 -15.87 3.45 13.29
N GLN A 10 -14.59 3.52 13.61
CA GLN A 10 -13.49 2.98 12.79
C GLN A 10 -13.71 1.46 12.67
N THR A 11 -14.38 1.01 11.62
CA THR A 11 -14.87 -0.39 11.47
C THR A 11 -13.78 -1.40 11.07
N GLY A 12 -12.50 -1.06 11.19
CA GLY A 12 -11.39 -1.98 10.93
C GLY A 12 -10.05 -1.48 11.49
N PRO A 13 -9.02 -2.33 11.57
CA PRO A 13 -7.70 -1.98 12.12
C PRO A 13 -6.91 -0.96 11.27
N ILE A 14 -7.44 -0.57 10.10
CA ILE A 14 -6.82 0.35 9.16
C ILE A 14 -7.83 1.43 8.83
N ASP A 15 -7.51 2.69 9.15
CA ASP A 15 -8.31 3.86 8.76
C ASP A 15 -8.12 4.12 7.27
N GLN A 16 -9.05 3.60 6.48
CA GLN A 16 -9.02 3.72 5.02
C GLN A 16 -9.20 5.16 4.55
N HIS A 17 -9.99 5.96 5.28
CA HIS A 17 -10.30 7.33 4.91
C HIS A 17 -9.08 8.22 5.07
N PHE A 18 -8.42 8.13 6.23
CA PHE A 18 -7.17 8.85 6.50
C PHE A 18 -6.09 8.53 5.46
N ILE A 19 -5.88 7.25 5.16
CA ILE A 19 -4.84 6.84 4.18
C ILE A 19 -5.15 7.39 2.80
N ALA A 20 -6.41 7.27 2.34
CA ALA A 20 -6.81 7.76 1.03
C ALA A 20 -6.62 9.29 0.93
N GLU A 21 -7.12 10.04 1.91
CA GLU A 21 -6.99 11.49 1.94
C GLU A 21 -5.52 11.92 1.93
N HIS A 22 -4.68 11.28 2.75
CA HIS A 22 -3.26 11.61 2.85
C HIS A 22 -2.52 11.35 1.54
N ILE A 23 -2.79 10.23 0.86
CA ILE A 23 -2.23 9.94 -0.47
C ILE A 23 -2.66 11.00 -1.50
N TYR A 24 -3.94 11.37 -1.51
CA TYR A 24 -4.45 12.41 -2.42
C TYR A 24 -3.80 13.77 -2.19
N GLN A 25 -3.63 14.18 -0.93
CA GLN A 25 -2.95 15.43 -0.61
C GLN A 25 -1.48 15.43 -1.06
N LEU A 26 -0.77 14.31 -0.87
CA LEU A 26 0.64 14.16 -1.22
C LEU A 26 0.88 14.05 -2.73
N LEU A 27 0.06 13.29 -3.45
CA LEU A 27 0.28 12.97 -4.87
C LEU A 27 -0.56 13.82 -5.82
N GLY A 28 -1.79 14.16 -5.44
CA GLY A 28 -2.74 14.87 -6.30
C GLY A 28 -2.42 16.35 -6.53
N ASN A 29 -1.61 16.96 -5.65
CA ASN A 29 -1.20 18.36 -5.75
C ASN A 29 0.21 18.55 -6.36
N CYS A 30 0.86 17.49 -6.86
CA CYS A 30 2.14 17.62 -7.56
C CYS A 30 1.92 18.39 -8.88
N ARG A 31 2.38 19.65 -8.90
CA ARG A 31 2.09 20.62 -9.96
C ARG A 31 2.58 20.22 -11.36
N GLU A 32 3.68 19.49 -11.50
CA GLU A 32 4.19 18.98 -12.80
C GLU A 32 4.98 17.67 -12.58
N ASP A 33 4.70 16.64 -13.41
CA ASP A 33 5.37 15.33 -13.54
C ASP A 33 6.14 14.81 -12.31
N PRO A 34 5.45 14.32 -11.25
CA PRO A 34 6.13 13.71 -10.12
C PRO A 34 6.83 12.40 -10.51
N ASP A 35 8.12 12.27 -10.20
CA ASP A 35 8.81 10.98 -10.29
C ASP A 35 8.35 10.06 -9.15
N LEU A 36 7.43 9.15 -9.48
CA LEU A 36 6.91 8.13 -8.56
C LEU A 36 7.58 6.76 -8.74
N SER A 37 8.63 6.66 -9.57
CA SER A 37 9.30 5.39 -9.89
C SER A 37 9.88 4.67 -8.67
N TRP A 38 10.19 5.41 -7.61
CA TRP A 38 10.65 4.87 -6.32
C TRP A 38 9.50 4.54 -5.36
N LEU A 39 8.44 5.34 -5.37
CA LEU A 39 7.34 5.23 -4.41
C LEU A 39 6.40 4.07 -4.78
N TYR A 40 6.10 3.93 -6.06
CA TYR A 40 5.20 2.88 -6.54
C TYR A 40 5.65 1.46 -6.19
N PRO A 41 6.92 1.05 -6.44
CA PRO A 41 7.39 -0.27 -6.00
C PRO A 41 7.44 -0.41 -4.48
N LEU A 42 7.74 0.66 -3.73
CA LEU A 42 7.76 0.65 -2.27
C LEU A 42 6.38 0.34 -1.69
N ILE A 43 5.34 1.06 -2.13
CA ILE A 43 3.95 0.85 -1.68
C ILE A 43 3.50 -0.58 -2.01
N LYS A 44 3.77 -1.06 -3.23
CA LYS A 44 3.44 -2.43 -3.64
C LYS A 44 4.11 -3.48 -2.77
N THR A 45 5.40 -3.31 -2.46
CA THR A 45 6.13 -4.24 -1.59
C THR A 45 5.54 -4.23 -0.18
N ALA A 46 5.27 -3.07 0.41
CA ALA A 46 4.69 -2.96 1.76
C ALA A 46 3.33 -3.67 1.86
N ILE A 47 2.45 -3.47 0.87
CA ILE A 47 1.13 -4.14 0.82
C ILE A 47 1.28 -5.66 0.67
N ALA A 48 2.17 -6.11 -0.23
CA ALA A 48 2.42 -7.54 -0.44
C ALA A 48 3.02 -8.22 0.80
N GLU A 49 3.96 -7.55 1.47
CA GLU A 49 4.59 -8.00 2.71
C GLU A 49 3.57 -8.12 3.84
N ALA A 50 2.74 -7.10 4.06
CA ALA A 50 1.69 -7.14 5.08
C ALA A 50 0.72 -8.32 4.85
N ALA A 51 0.30 -8.55 3.61
CA ALA A 51 -0.56 -9.68 3.26
C ALA A 51 0.13 -11.04 3.47
N LEU A 52 1.42 -11.14 3.17
CA LEU A 52 2.21 -12.36 3.41
C LEU A 52 2.38 -12.61 4.91
N ILE A 53 2.69 -11.59 5.71
CA ILE A 53 2.78 -11.71 7.17
C ILE A 53 1.45 -12.20 7.75
N HIS A 54 0.34 -11.55 7.36
CA HIS A 54 -1.00 -11.91 7.82
C HIS A 54 -1.39 -13.36 7.47
N THR A 55 -0.86 -13.88 6.36
CA THR A 55 -1.17 -15.22 5.87
C THR A 55 -0.06 -16.25 6.12
N HIS A 56 0.92 -15.90 6.97
CA HIS A 56 2.08 -16.74 7.31
C HIS A 56 2.86 -17.24 6.07
N GLY A 57 3.07 -16.35 5.10
CA GLY A 57 3.80 -16.62 3.87
C GLY A 57 3.00 -17.35 2.78
N ASN A 58 1.72 -17.67 3.02
CA ASN A 58 0.90 -18.36 2.03
C ASN A 58 0.49 -17.42 0.89
N GLN A 59 1.21 -17.48 -0.22
CA GLN A 59 0.99 -16.61 -1.39
C GLN A 59 -0.42 -16.71 -1.98
N ARG A 60 -1.06 -17.88 -1.95
CA ARG A 60 -2.44 -18.04 -2.48
C ARG A 60 -3.45 -17.33 -1.58
N LYS A 61 -3.30 -17.44 -0.26
CA LYS A 61 -4.13 -16.71 0.70
C LYS A 61 -3.87 -15.21 0.62
N ALA A 62 -2.61 -14.78 0.54
CA ALA A 62 -2.25 -13.37 0.38
C ALA A 62 -2.86 -12.77 -0.91
N ALA A 63 -2.81 -13.53 -2.01
CA ALA A 63 -3.43 -13.13 -3.28
C ALA A 63 -4.95 -12.97 -3.17
N ASN A 64 -5.62 -13.88 -2.44
CA ASN A 64 -7.06 -13.77 -2.17
C ASN A 64 -7.38 -12.54 -1.31
N VAL A 65 -6.58 -12.25 -0.27
CA VAL A 65 -6.74 -11.06 0.57
C VAL A 65 -6.61 -9.77 -0.26
N LEU A 66 -5.65 -9.75 -1.18
CA LEU A 66 -5.36 -8.58 -2.02
C LEU A 66 -6.23 -8.49 -3.28
N GLY A 67 -7.00 -9.53 -3.62
CA GLY A 67 -7.77 -9.58 -4.87
C GLY A 67 -6.92 -9.57 -6.15
N ILE A 68 -5.68 -10.09 -6.09
CA ILE A 68 -4.75 -10.11 -7.23
C ILE A 68 -4.37 -11.54 -7.64
N HIS A 69 -3.73 -11.70 -8.80
CA HIS A 69 -3.19 -13.00 -9.19
C HIS A 69 -2.03 -13.44 -8.28
N ARG A 70 -1.93 -14.75 -7.99
CA ARG A 70 -0.94 -15.30 -7.04
C ARG A 70 0.52 -14.96 -7.37
N PHE A 71 0.88 -14.96 -8.66
CA PHE A 71 2.26 -14.63 -9.07
C PHE A 71 2.57 -13.14 -8.91
N THR A 72 1.56 -12.29 -8.86
CA THR A 72 1.71 -10.84 -8.66
C THR A 72 2.16 -10.52 -7.24
N VAL A 73 1.78 -11.33 -6.24
CA VAL A 73 2.22 -11.15 -4.83
C VAL A 73 3.75 -11.23 -4.74
N SER A 74 4.35 -12.29 -5.27
CA SER A 74 5.80 -12.49 -5.26
C SER A 74 6.52 -11.41 -6.07
N ALA A 75 5.98 -11.05 -7.24
CA ALA A 75 6.52 -9.97 -8.06
C ALA A 75 6.54 -8.62 -7.31
N HIS A 76 5.49 -8.30 -6.56
CA HIS A 76 5.43 -7.09 -5.74
C HIS A 76 6.36 -7.15 -4.53
N TYR A 77 6.48 -8.29 -3.86
CA TYR A 77 7.39 -8.46 -2.75
C TYR A 77 8.87 -8.26 -3.15
N HIS A 78 9.26 -8.73 -4.34
CA HIS A 78 10.65 -8.61 -4.82
C HIS A 78 10.96 -7.29 -5.55
N ALA A 79 9.94 -6.49 -5.91
CA ALA A 79 10.11 -5.27 -6.71
C ALA A 79 11.03 -4.24 -6.02
N TYR A 80 10.83 -3.98 -4.72
CA TYR A 80 11.66 -3.02 -3.99
C TYR A 80 13.08 -3.51 -3.78
N SER A 81 13.29 -4.81 -3.50
CA SER A 81 14.66 -5.36 -3.35
C SER A 81 15.47 -5.21 -4.64
N LYS A 82 14.83 -5.33 -5.81
CA LYS A 82 15.47 -5.10 -7.12
C LYS A 82 15.78 -3.62 -7.34
N TRP A 83 14.84 -2.74 -7.01
CA TRP A 83 15.04 -1.29 -7.09
C TRP A 83 16.19 -0.81 -6.19
N LYS A 84 16.26 -1.28 -4.94
CA LYS A 84 17.31 -0.92 -3.98
C LYS A 84 18.69 -1.38 -4.44
N LYS A 85 18.80 -2.59 -5.02
CA LYS A 85 20.05 -3.13 -5.54
C LYS A 85 20.57 -2.39 -6.78
N GLY A 86 19.68 -1.90 -7.64
CA GLY A 86 20.05 -1.21 -8.88
C GLY A 86 20.61 0.21 -8.69
N ARG A 87 20.46 0.83 -7.51
CA ARG A 87 21.02 2.16 -7.19
C ARG A 87 22.29 2.14 -6.33
N SER A 88 22.68 0.97 -5.80
CA SER A 88 23.91 0.81 -5.02
C SER A 88 25.10 0.36 -5.89
N GLN A 89 25.00 0.54 -7.21
CA GLN A 89 26.02 0.31 -8.23
C GLN A 89 26.20 1.63 -8.98
#